data_AF-A0A7Y2A401-F1
#
_entry.id   AF-A0A7Y2A401-F1
#
_cell.length_a   1.000
_cell.length_b   1.000
_cell.length_c   1.000
_cell.angle_alpha   90.00
_cell.angle_beta   90.00
_cell.angle_gamma   90.00
#
_symmetry.space_group_name_H-M   'P 1'
#
loop_
_entity.id
_entity.type
_entity.pdbx_description
1 polymer ?
#
loop_
_entity_poly.entity_id
_entity_poly.type
_entity_poly.pdbx_seq_one_letter_code
_entity_poly.pdbx_strand_id
1 'polypeptide(L)'
;MVAVAQDTDRLEAKIDQLADQVAWIADEVAAQRRRRESMEELTEDLMPIATRSLAAIGDELDEADISLEDLKRLLLKVASSASRFEALLDQLESVQELVADVAPMSTDAVASLTARAAEFEEKGYFTFIRQAGGIVDQIVTNYSEEDVAALGDNVVLILDTVKEMTQPDIMGLLRSTATALHEQADQVEQGAEEVPSLFGLLSQMRDPQVRLGMQRALGMLKSISGDTPEGSTPPKEER
;
A
#
# COMPACT_ATOMS: atom_id res chain seq x y z
N MET A 1 28.48 -29.34 66.38
CA MET A 1 29.05 -29.55 65.03
C MET A 1 27.99 -29.98 64.01
N VAL A 2 27.09 -30.91 64.30
CA VAL A 2 26.06 -31.39 63.34
C VAL A 2 25.06 -30.30 62.89
N ALA A 3 24.60 -29.42 63.79
CA ALA A 3 23.65 -28.35 63.42
C ALA A 3 24.25 -27.28 62.49
N VAL A 4 25.54 -26.97 62.65
CA VAL A 4 26.25 -25.98 61.80
C VAL A 4 26.41 -26.52 60.37
N ALA A 5 26.65 -27.82 60.21
CA ALA A 5 26.72 -28.47 58.90
C ALA A 5 25.37 -28.40 58.16
N GLN A 6 24.26 -28.69 58.84
CA GLN A 6 22.91 -28.62 58.26
C GLN A 6 22.49 -27.22 57.80
N ASP A 7 22.90 -26.18 58.54
CA ASP A 7 22.65 -24.78 58.13
C ASP A 7 23.50 -24.38 56.92
N THR A 8 24.68 -24.99 56.75
CA THR A 8 25.58 -24.73 55.62
C THR A 8 25.04 -25.39 54.34
N ASP A 9 24.61 -26.65 54.43
CA ASP A 9 23.99 -27.38 53.30
C ASP A 9 22.69 -26.70 52.80
N ARG A 10 21.88 -26.16 53.73
CA ARG A 10 20.66 -25.41 53.40
C ARG A 10 20.97 -24.06 52.74
N LEU A 11 22.10 -23.45 53.07
CA LEU A 11 22.55 -22.20 52.46
C LEU A 11 23.09 -22.44 51.06
N GLU A 12 23.88 -23.49 50.85
CA GLU A 12 24.37 -23.92 49.53
C GLU A 12 23.19 -24.21 48.58
N ALA A 13 22.21 -25.00 49.02
CA ALA A 13 21.02 -25.28 48.20
C ALA A 13 20.22 -24.01 47.82
N LYS A 14 20.20 -23.00 48.69
CA LYS A 14 19.57 -21.70 48.39
C LYS A 14 20.41 -20.84 47.44
N ILE A 15 21.73 -20.91 47.54
CA ILE A 15 22.64 -20.20 46.65
C ILE A 15 22.55 -20.81 45.25
N ASP A 16 22.49 -22.14 45.14
CA ASP A 16 22.32 -22.83 43.86
C ASP A 16 20.97 -22.48 43.23
N GLN A 17 19.88 -22.48 44.02
CA GLN A 17 18.57 -22.05 43.53
C GLN A 17 18.55 -20.59 43.07
N LEU A 18 19.25 -19.69 43.78
CA LEU A 18 19.39 -18.29 43.37
C LEU A 18 20.27 -18.15 42.13
N ALA A 19 21.32 -18.96 42.00
CA ALA A 19 22.20 -18.96 40.83
C ALA A 19 21.43 -19.38 39.57
N ASP A 20 20.59 -20.42 39.67
CA ASP A 20 19.71 -20.85 38.58
C ASP A 20 18.67 -19.80 38.21
N GLN A 21 18.05 -19.15 39.21
CA GLN A 21 17.11 -18.05 38.96
C GLN A 21 17.77 -16.84 38.29
N VAL A 22 18.98 -16.48 38.71
CA VAL A 22 19.74 -15.38 38.11
C VAL A 22 20.20 -15.75 36.70
N ALA A 23 20.58 -17.01 36.46
CA ALA A 23 20.94 -17.49 35.13
C ALA A 23 19.75 -17.41 34.15
N TRP A 24 18.55 -17.80 34.59
CA TRP A 24 17.33 -17.66 33.80
C TRP A 24 16.99 -16.19 33.49
N ILE A 25 17.06 -15.30 34.48
CA ILE A 25 16.85 -13.86 34.28
C ILE A 25 17.92 -13.28 33.32
N ALA A 26 19.17 -13.70 33.45
CA ALA A 26 20.25 -13.23 32.60
C ALA A 26 20.05 -13.62 31.13
N ASP A 27 19.55 -14.82 30.88
CA ASP A 27 19.26 -15.31 29.53
C ASP A 27 18.07 -14.56 28.90
N GLU A 28 17.01 -14.34 29.67
CA GLU A 28 15.84 -13.56 29.25
C GLU A 28 16.22 -12.10 28.92
N VAL A 29 17.03 -11.47 29.78
CA VAL A 29 17.54 -10.10 29.54
C VAL A 29 18.43 -10.05 28.30
N ALA A 30 19.22 -11.09 28.03
CA ALA A 30 20.05 -11.17 26.83
C ALA A 30 19.22 -11.39 25.55
N ALA A 31 18.13 -12.15 25.61
CA ALA A 31 17.17 -12.30 24.52
C ALA A 31 16.43 -10.97 24.24
N GLN A 32 16.01 -10.27 25.29
CA GLN A 32 15.32 -8.98 25.18
C GLN A 32 16.21 -7.89 24.56
N ARG A 33 17.50 -7.87 24.87
CA ARG A 33 18.46 -6.95 24.25
C ARG A 33 18.59 -7.18 22.75
N ARG A 34 18.74 -8.44 22.32
CA ARG A 34 18.86 -8.81 20.91
C ARG A 34 17.64 -8.42 20.08
N ARG A 35 16.43 -8.58 20.65
CA ARG A 35 15.19 -8.12 20.01
C ARG A 35 15.15 -6.60 19.84
N ARG A 36 15.55 -5.85 20.85
CA ARG A 36 15.66 -4.37 20.75
C ARG A 36 16.61 -3.93 19.65
N GLU A 37 17.79 -4.55 19.58
CA GLU A 37 18.79 -4.25 18.55
C GLU A 37 18.25 -4.53 17.14
N SER A 38 17.62 -5.69 16.93
CA SER A 38 17.01 -6.05 15.63
C SER A 38 15.85 -5.13 15.24
N MET A 39 15.05 -4.65 16.21
CA MET A 39 13.98 -3.71 15.95
C MET A 39 14.49 -2.29 15.70
N GLU A 40 15.59 -1.89 16.35
CA GLU A 40 16.27 -0.62 16.07
C GLU A 40 16.82 -0.61 14.63
N GLU A 41 17.45 -1.70 14.20
CA GLU A 41 17.92 -1.90 12.82
C GLU A 41 16.76 -1.86 11.81
N LEU A 42 15.68 -2.62 12.07
CA LEU A 42 14.49 -2.60 11.21
C LEU A 42 13.84 -1.21 11.15
N THR A 43 13.82 -0.48 12.27
CA THR A 43 13.30 0.89 12.31
C THR A 43 14.19 1.82 11.52
N GLU A 44 15.51 1.70 11.65
CA GLU A 44 16.50 2.51 10.92
C GLU A 44 16.39 2.30 9.40
N ASP A 45 16.13 1.07 8.97
CA ASP A 45 16.00 0.70 7.55
C ASP A 45 14.62 1.07 6.96
N LEU A 46 13.53 0.89 7.70
CA LEU A 46 12.17 1.14 7.21
C LEU A 46 11.74 2.61 7.33
N MET A 47 12.25 3.37 8.31
CA MET A 47 11.91 4.79 8.50
C MET A 47 12.15 5.66 7.26
N PRO A 48 13.29 5.54 6.56
CA PRO A 48 13.57 6.29 5.35
C PRO A 48 12.56 6.00 4.23
N ILE A 49 12.15 4.74 4.05
CA ILE A 49 11.18 4.33 3.04
C ILE A 49 9.81 4.92 3.38
N ALA A 50 9.35 4.74 4.62
CA ALA A 50 8.08 5.32 5.10
C ALA A 50 8.05 6.85 4.99
N THR A 51 9.16 7.53 5.27
CA THR A 51 9.27 8.99 5.15
C THR A 51 9.19 9.44 3.69
N ARG A 52 9.78 8.70 2.75
CA ARG A 52 9.72 8.99 1.31
C ARG A 52 8.32 8.78 0.74
N SER A 53 7.65 7.69 1.10
CA SER A 53 6.26 7.43 0.67
C SER A 53 5.29 8.45 1.25
N LEU A 54 5.49 8.90 2.50
CA LEU A 54 4.69 9.99 3.08
C LEU A 54 4.88 11.32 2.34
N ALA A 55 6.11 11.63 1.94
CA ALA A 55 6.39 12.85 1.17
C ALA A 55 5.69 12.81 -0.21
N ALA A 56 5.52 11.63 -0.81
CA ALA A 56 4.79 11.45 -2.06
C ALA A 56 3.27 11.63 -1.91
N ILE A 57 2.71 11.32 -0.74
CA ILE A 57 1.27 11.47 -0.44
C ILE A 57 0.94 12.91 0.04
N GLY A 58 1.97 13.71 0.35
CA GLY A 58 1.84 15.06 0.92
C GLY A 58 1.01 16.04 0.10
N ASP A 59 1.02 15.90 -1.23
CA ASP A 59 0.28 16.80 -2.13
C ASP A 59 -1.23 16.46 -2.20
N GLU A 60 -1.64 15.27 -1.75
CA GLU A 60 -3.05 14.81 -1.76
C GLU A 60 -3.74 14.90 -0.38
N LEU A 61 -2.99 15.16 0.69
CA LEU A 61 -3.50 15.21 2.06
C LEU A 61 -4.29 16.49 2.40
N ASP A 62 -4.24 17.51 1.54
CA ASP A 62 -5.01 18.76 1.69
C ASP A 62 -6.54 18.50 1.70
N GLU A 63 -7.01 17.41 1.09
CA GLU A 63 -8.44 17.03 1.03
C GLU A 63 -8.95 16.40 2.34
N ALA A 64 -8.06 15.87 3.19
CA ALA A 64 -8.43 15.09 4.38
C ALA A 64 -8.39 15.87 5.71
N ASP A 65 -8.01 17.15 5.70
CA ASP A 65 -7.76 17.98 6.90
C ASP A 65 -6.73 17.36 7.88
N ILE A 66 -5.92 16.40 7.39
CA ILE A 66 -4.87 15.73 8.14
C ILE A 66 -3.54 16.34 7.72
N SER A 67 -2.89 17.05 8.64
CA SER A 67 -1.58 17.62 8.34
C SER A 67 -0.55 16.50 8.12
N LEU A 68 0.24 16.62 7.05
CA LEU A 68 1.36 15.72 6.76
C LEU A 68 2.34 15.61 7.94
N GLU A 69 2.49 16.71 8.68
CA GLU A 69 3.31 16.82 9.88
C GLU A 69 2.77 15.93 11.02
N ASP A 70 1.45 15.89 11.22
CA ASP A 70 0.80 15.04 12.24
C ASP A 70 0.81 13.57 11.85
N LEU A 71 0.61 13.27 10.57
CA LEU A 71 0.73 11.91 10.04
C LEU A 71 2.15 11.36 10.21
N LYS A 72 3.17 12.17 9.89
CA LYS A 72 4.58 11.83 10.14
C LYS A 72 4.85 11.62 11.62
N ARG A 73 4.31 12.48 12.49
CA ARG A 73 4.42 12.33 13.96
C ARG A 73 3.79 11.03 14.45
N LEU A 74 2.62 10.68 13.93
CA LEU A 74 1.92 9.43 14.27
C LEU A 74 2.76 8.22 13.86
N LEU A 75 3.30 8.23 12.64
CA LEU A 75 4.10 7.13 12.10
C LEU A 75 5.42 6.96 12.87
N LEU A 76 6.11 8.07 13.20
CA LEU A 76 7.27 8.05 14.08
C LEU A 76 6.92 7.50 15.47
N LYS A 77 5.75 7.86 15.99
CA LYS A 77 5.28 7.42 17.31
C LYS A 77 4.91 5.95 17.31
N VAL A 78 4.36 5.42 16.22
CA VAL A 78 4.08 3.99 16.03
C VAL A 78 5.39 3.22 15.89
N ALA A 79 6.32 3.67 15.05
CA ALA A 79 7.63 3.03 14.86
C ALA A 79 8.44 3.01 16.17
N SER A 80 8.53 4.14 16.87
CA SER A 80 9.20 4.20 18.19
C SER A 80 8.47 3.43 19.29
N SER A 81 7.16 3.17 19.12
CA SER A 81 6.37 2.35 20.05
C SER A 81 6.25 0.89 19.60
N ALA A 82 6.84 0.49 18.47
CA ALA A 82 6.77 -0.88 17.96
C ALA A 82 7.37 -1.88 18.97
N SER A 83 8.44 -1.49 19.67
CA SER A 83 9.01 -2.26 20.78
C SER A 83 8.06 -2.47 21.95
N ARG A 84 7.10 -1.56 22.17
CA ARG A 84 6.04 -1.71 23.17
C ARG A 84 4.90 -2.58 22.67
N PHE A 85 4.62 -2.54 21.35
CA PHE A 85 3.70 -3.48 20.71
C PHE A 85 4.22 -4.90 20.78
N GLU A 86 5.51 -5.14 20.56
CA GLU A 86 6.12 -6.46 20.73
C GLU A 86 5.92 -7.00 22.15
N ALA A 87 6.14 -6.18 23.18
CA ALA A 87 5.86 -6.59 24.56
C ALA A 87 4.38 -6.90 24.82
N LEU A 88 3.46 -6.23 24.12
CA LEU A 88 2.02 -6.56 24.16
C LEU A 88 1.71 -7.85 23.36
N LEU A 89 2.45 -8.13 22.28
CA LEU A 89 2.34 -9.35 21.49
C LEU A 89 2.88 -10.56 22.25
N ASP A 90 4.01 -10.43 22.96
CA ASP A 90 4.50 -11.45 23.89
C ASP A 90 3.47 -11.70 25.01
N GLN A 91 2.75 -10.66 25.43
CA GLN A 91 1.67 -10.80 26.41
C GLN A 91 0.39 -11.44 25.82
N LEU A 92 0.19 -11.44 24.48
CA LEU A 92 -0.91 -12.16 23.84
C LEU A 92 -0.77 -13.69 23.95
N GLU A 93 0.42 -14.21 24.24
CA GLU A 93 0.60 -15.62 24.58
C GLU A 93 -0.17 -15.98 25.86
N SER A 94 -0.19 -15.08 26.85
CA SER A 94 -1.02 -15.21 28.06
C SER A 94 -2.51 -14.97 27.82
N VAL A 95 -2.86 -14.26 26.73
CA VAL A 95 -4.26 -14.05 26.32
C VAL A 95 -4.86 -15.34 25.74
N GLN A 96 -4.06 -16.22 25.13
CA GLN A 96 -4.55 -17.52 24.69
C GLN A 96 -4.95 -18.43 25.87
N GLU A 97 -4.17 -18.42 26.96
CA GLU A 97 -4.54 -19.07 28.23
C GLU A 97 -5.80 -18.44 28.85
N LEU A 98 -5.86 -17.11 28.90
CA LEU A 98 -7.03 -16.38 29.41
C LEU A 98 -8.29 -16.65 28.57
N VAL A 99 -8.18 -16.72 27.24
CA VAL A 99 -9.29 -17.06 26.34
C VAL A 99 -9.68 -18.51 26.52
N ALA A 100 -8.75 -19.45 26.68
CA ALA A 100 -9.08 -20.85 26.94
C ALA A 100 -9.84 -21.05 28.27
N ASP A 101 -9.44 -20.30 29.32
CA ASP A 101 -10.06 -20.37 30.65
C ASP A 101 -11.38 -19.59 30.75
N VAL A 102 -11.55 -18.49 30.01
CA VAL A 102 -12.73 -17.59 30.07
C VAL A 102 -13.75 -17.87 28.95
N ALA A 103 -13.35 -18.48 27.84
CA ALA A 103 -14.24 -18.84 26.72
C ALA A 103 -15.48 -19.64 27.15
N PRO A 104 -15.40 -20.68 28.00
CA PRO A 104 -16.59 -21.44 28.39
C PRO A 104 -17.57 -20.65 29.29
N MET A 105 -17.12 -19.58 29.95
CA MET A 105 -17.96 -18.75 30.83
C MET A 105 -18.52 -17.48 30.15
N SER A 106 -18.09 -17.17 28.92
CA SER A 106 -18.43 -15.93 28.20
C SER A 106 -19.20 -16.19 26.91
N THR A 107 -20.29 -16.96 27.00
CA THR A 107 -21.16 -17.31 25.85
C THR A 107 -21.57 -16.07 25.05
N ASP A 108 -21.79 -14.93 25.71
CA ASP A 108 -22.14 -13.65 25.07
C ASP A 108 -20.97 -13.01 24.31
N ALA A 109 -19.73 -13.19 24.79
CA ALA A 109 -18.53 -12.68 24.11
C ALA A 109 -18.26 -13.49 22.83
N VAL A 110 -18.36 -14.82 22.92
CA VAL A 110 -18.25 -15.71 21.76
C VAL A 110 -19.36 -15.41 20.75
N ALA A 111 -20.60 -15.26 21.20
CA ALA A 111 -21.73 -14.91 20.32
C ALA A 111 -21.53 -13.55 19.63
N SER A 112 -21.00 -12.55 20.35
CA SER A 112 -20.70 -11.22 19.78
C SER A 112 -19.57 -11.26 18.76
N LEU A 113 -18.55 -12.09 18.98
CA LEU A 113 -17.47 -12.30 18.02
C LEU A 113 -17.97 -13.02 16.77
N THR A 114 -18.81 -14.04 16.93
CA THR A 114 -19.44 -14.75 15.80
C THR A 114 -20.35 -13.81 14.99
N ALA A 115 -21.13 -12.96 15.67
CA ALA A 115 -21.99 -11.98 14.98
C ALA A 115 -21.18 -10.95 14.18
N ARG A 116 -20.07 -10.46 14.75
CA ARG A 116 -19.15 -9.53 14.04
C ARG A 116 -18.42 -10.21 12.88
N ALA A 117 -17.99 -11.46 13.06
CA ALA A 117 -17.38 -12.24 11.99
C ALA A 117 -18.38 -12.47 10.84
N ALA A 118 -19.64 -12.79 11.17
CA ALA A 118 -20.71 -12.91 10.19
C ALA A 118 -20.99 -11.60 9.46
N GLU A 119 -21.00 -10.46 10.17
CA GLU A 119 -21.14 -9.13 9.56
C GLU A 119 -19.98 -8.81 8.60
N PHE A 120 -18.75 -9.17 8.96
CA PHE A 120 -17.58 -9.00 8.09
C PHE A 120 -17.61 -9.93 6.88
N GLU A 121 -18.13 -11.14 7.03
CA GLU A 121 -18.34 -12.06 5.94
C GLU A 121 -19.46 -11.60 4.99
N GLU A 122 -20.58 -11.11 5.53
CA GLU A 122 -21.67 -10.51 4.75
C GLU A 122 -21.22 -9.28 3.96
N LYS A 123 -20.37 -8.44 4.56
CA LYS A 123 -19.76 -7.29 3.89
C LYS A 123 -18.62 -7.67 2.93
N GLY A 124 -18.26 -8.96 2.84
CA GLY A 124 -17.28 -9.47 1.87
C GLY A 124 -15.81 -9.21 2.23
N TYR A 125 -15.49 -8.78 3.47
CA TYR A 125 -14.11 -8.51 3.89
C TYR A 125 -13.21 -9.75 3.78
N PHE A 126 -13.71 -10.92 4.13
CA PHE A 126 -12.94 -12.17 4.01
C PHE A 126 -12.63 -12.53 2.55
N THR A 127 -13.60 -12.34 1.65
CA THR A 127 -13.40 -12.56 0.21
C THR A 127 -12.37 -11.59 -0.35
N PHE A 128 -12.46 -10.31 0.03
CA PHE A 128 -11.50 -9.28 -0.37
C PHE A 128 -10.08 -9.62 0.10
N ILE A 129 -9.88 -9.96 1.38
CA ILE A 129 -8.56 -10.32 1.92
C ILE A 129 -7.98 -11.54 1.22
N ARG A 130 -8.81 -12.57 0.98
CA ARG A 130 -8.37 -13.80 0.30
C ARG A 130 -7.93 -13.51 -1.14
N GLN A 131 -8.65 -12.65 -1.86
CA GLN A 131 -8.31 -12.28 -3.23
C GLN A 131 -7.09 -11.34 -3.28
N ALA A 132 -7.02 -10.38 -2.36
CA ALA A 132 -5.88 -9.49 -2.19
C ALA A 132 -4.59 -10.28 -1.93
N GLY A 133 -4.64 -11.33 -1.11
CA GLY A 133 -3.49 -12.21 -0.87
C GLY A 133 -2.95 -12.86 -2.15
N GLY A 134 -3.82 -13.31 -3.05
CA GLY A 134 -3.39 -13.88 -4.34
C GLY A 134 -2.78 -12.84 -5.28
N ILE A 135 -3.27 -11.60 -5.24
CA ILE A 135 -2.71 -10.48 -6.00
C ILE A 135 -1.31 -10.14 -5.46
N VAL A 136 -1.15 -10.04 -4.14
CA VAL A 136 0.13 -9.75 -3.48
C VAL A 136 1.16 -10.85 -3.76
N ASP A 137 0.77 -12.13 -3.67
CA ASP A 137 1.66 -13.26 -3.96
C ASP A 137 2.15 -13.23 -5.43
N GLN A 138 1.24 -12.92 -6.35
CA GLN A 138 1.57 -12.77 -7.76
C GLN A 138 2.46 -11.55 -8.04
N ILE A 139 2.29 -10.46 -7.29
CA ILE A 139 3.14 -9.28 -7.37
C ILE A 139 4.55 -9.62 -6.87
N VAL A 140 4.68 -10.18 -5.66
CA VAL A 140 5.98 -10.54 -5.05
C VAL A 140 6.73 -11.60 -5.87
N THR A 141 6.01 -12.51 -6.54
CA THR A 141 6.63 -13.56 -7.36
C THR A 141 7.15 -13.05 -8.71
N ASN A 142 6.50 -12.05 -9.30
CA ASN A 142 6.79 -11.61 -10.67
C ASN A 142 7.46 -10.25 -10.78
N TYR A 143 7.43 -9.46 -9.71
CA TYR A 143 7.94 -8.10 -9.68
C TYR A 143 9.02 -7.96 -8.61
N SER A 144 10.05 -7.17 -8.91
CA SER A 144 11.11 -6.89 -7.97
C SER A 144 10.63 -5.95 -6.85
N GLU A 145 11.37 -5.87 -5.74
CA GLU A 145 11.06 -4.96 -4.64
C GLU A 145 10.94 -3.50 -5.10
N GLU A 146 11.78 -3.08 -6.04
CA GLU A 146 11.72 -1.75 -6.68
C GLU A 146 10.44 -1.54 -7.51
N ASP A 147 9.96 -2.57 -8.21
CA ASP A 147 8.73 -2.50 -8.98
C ASP A 147 7.49 -2.38 -8.07
N VAL A 148 7.51 -3.07 -6.92
CA VAL A 148 6.43 -2.99 -5.92
C VAL A 148 6.41 -1.63 -5.24
N ALA A 149 7.60 -1.07 -4.92
CA ALA A 149 7.71 0.28 -4.39
C ALA A 149 7.17 1.32 -5.37
N ALA A 150 7.59 1.24 -6.64
CA ALA A 150 7.09 2.14 -7.69
C ALA A 150 5.58 2.00 -7.93
N LEU A 151 5.04 0.79 -7.82
CA LEU A 151 3.60 0.54 -7.89
C LEU A 151 2.87 1.17 -6.70
N GLY A 152 3.40 1.00 -5.48
CA GLY A 152 2.83 1.61 -4.27
C GLY A 152 2.79 3.13 -4.34
N ASP A 153 3.86 3.75 -4.82
CA ASP A 153 3.98 5.21 -4.96
C ASP A 153 3.02 5.79 -6.02
N ASN A 154 2.55 4.96 -6.97
CA ASN A 154 1.68 5.39 -8.08
C ASN A 154 0.31 4.68 -8.10
N VAL A 155 -0.05 3.96 -7.03
CA VAL A 155 -1.24 3.10 -7.04
C VAL A 155 -2.53 3.91 -7.23
N VAL A 156 -2.60 5.10 -6.62
CA VAL A 156 -3.76 6.02 -6.73
C VAL A 156 -3.89 6.52 -8.17
N LEU A 157 -2.81 7.05 -8.75
CA LEU A 157 -2.77 7.49 -10.15
C LEU A 157 -3.18 6.38 -11.13
N ILE A 158 -2.70 5.16 -10.93
CA ILE A 158 -3.05 4.02 -11.77
C ILE A 158 -4.54 3.69 -11.66
N LEU A 159 -5.09 3.66 -10.44
CA LEU A 159 -6.51 3.37 -10.21
C LEU A 159 -7.41 4.46 -10.79
N ASP A 160 -7.04 5.73 -10.65
CA ASP A 160 -7.77 6.85 -11.24
C ASP A 160 -7.65 6.84 -12.77
N THR A 161 -6.48 6.51 -13.32
CA THR A 161 -6.32 6.35 -14.78
C THR A 161 -7.21 5.22 -15.30
N VAL A 162 -7.25 4.07 -14.63
CA VAL A 162 -8.14 2.95 -15.02
C VAL A 162 -9.62 3.37 -14.94
N LYS A 163 -9.99 4.10 -13.89
CA LYS A 163 -11.33 4.66 -13.73
C LYS A 163 -11.67 5.68 -14.82
N GLU A 164 -10.72 6.50 -15.25
CA GLU A 164 -10.87 7.44 -16.35
C GLU A 164 -10.99 6.75 -17.70
N MET A 165 -10.18 5.72 -17.96
CA MET A 165 -10.24 4.95 -19.19
C MET A 165 -11.53 4.13 -19.31
N THR A 166 -12.13 3.75 -18.19
CA THR A 166 -13.42 3.05 -18.16
C THR A 166 -14.62 3.98 -18.25
N GLN A 167 -14.41 5.30 -18.36
CA GLN A 167 -15.51 6.24 -18.59
C GLN A 167 -16.20 5.95 -19.93
N PRO A 168 -17.53 6.15 -20.02
CA PRO A 168 -18.33 5.83 -21.21
C PRO A 168 -17.82 6.50 -22.48
N ASP A 169 -17.32 7.73 -22.35
CA ASP A 169 -16.85 8.54 -23.48
C ASP A 169 -15.55 7.95 -24.07
N ILE A 170 -14.59 7.56 -23.22
CA ILE A 170 -13.33 6.94 -23.66
C ILE A 170 -13.59 5.56 -24.26
N MET A 171 -14.41 4.74 -23.61
CA MET A 171 -14.81 3.43 -24.13
C MET A 171 -15.55 3.54 -25.47
N GLY A 172 -16.39 4.57 -25.63
CA GLY A 172 -17.08 4.87 -26.88
C GLY A 172 -16.11 5.22 -28.00
N LEU A 173 -15.11 6.07 -27.72
CA LEU A 173 -14.05 6.42 -28.66
C LEU A 173 -13.26 5.18 -29.07
N LEU A 174 -12.76 4.40 -28.11
CA LEU A 174 -12.00 3.16 -28.37
C LEU A 174 -12.79 2.19 -29.26
N ARG A 175 -14.08 1.97 -28.96
CA ARG A 175 -14.93 1.10 -29.77
C ARG A 175 -15.12 1.64 -31.18
N SER A 176 -15.36 2.95 -31.33
CA SER A 176 -15.56 3.57 -32.64
C SER A 176 -14.30 3.50 -33.52
N THR A 177 -13.12 3.71 -32.92
CA THR A 177 -11.83 3.56 -33.61
C THR A 177 -11.55 2.10 -33.96
N ALA A 178 -11.80 1.17 -33.04
CA ALA A 178 -11.63 -0.25 -33.30
C ALA A 178 -12.55 -0.75 -34.42
N THR A 179 -13.80 -0.28 -34.50
CA THR A 179 -14.70 -0.59 -35.61
C THR A 179 -14.19 -0.01 -36.93
N ALA A 180 -13.75 1.25 -36.95
CA ALA A 180 -13.21 1.88 -38.16
C ALA A 180 -11.93 1.17 -38.68
N LEU A 181 -11.08 0.68 -37.78
CA LEU A 181 -9.88 -0.09 -38.14
C LEU A 181 -10.23 -1.48 -38.69
N HIS A 182 -11.21 -2.18 -38.12
CA HIS A 182 -11.69 -3.46 -38.67
C HIS A 182 -12.34 -3.28 -40.04
N GLU A 183 -13.18 -2.26 -40.21
CA GLU A 183 -13.81 -1.96 -41.51
C GLU A 183 -12.78 -1.61 -42.59
N GLN A 184 -11.67 -0.94 -42.23
CA GLN A 184 -10.56 -0.68 -43.14
C GLN A 184 -9.76 -1.95 -43.46
N ALA A 185 -9.50 -2.80 -42.46
CA ALA A 185 -8.81 -4.08 -42.68
C ALA A 185 -9.60 -4.99 -43.65
N ASP A 186 -10.93 -5.08 -43.48
CA ASP A 186 -11.80 -5.85 -44.37
C ASP A 186 -11.82 -5.29 -45.80
N GLN A 187 -11.68 -3.96 -45.98
CA GLN A 187 -11.61 -3.32 -47.30
C GLN A 187 -10.26 -3.55 -48.00
N VAL A 188 -9.16 -3.59 -47.23
CA VAL A 188 -7.83 -3.90 -47.74
C VAL A 188 -7.73 -5.37 -48.17
N GLU A 189 -8.31 -6.30 -47.40
CA GLU A 189 -8.38 -7.72 -47.78
C GLU A 189 -9.23 -7.96 -49.03
N GLN A 190 -10.24 -7.12 -49.29
CA GLN A 190 -11.08 -7.18 -50.50
C GLN A 190 -10.44 -6.52 -51.74
N GLY A 191 -9.16 -6.13 -51.66
CA GLY A 191 -8.37 -5.65 -52.80
C GLY A 191 -8.60 -4.19 -53.18
N ALA A 192 -9.23 -3.38 -52.32
CA ALA A 192 -9.41 -1.96 -52.54
C ALA A 192 -8.22 -1.14 -52.01
N GLU A 193 -7.01 -1.42 -52.50
CA GLU A 193 -5.84 -0.54 -52.27
C GLU A 193 -5.82 0.58 -53.31
N GLU A 194 -6.72 1.55 -53.20
CA GLU A 194 -6.52 2.83 -53.88
C GLU A 194 -5.98 3.85 -52.87
N VAL A 195 -4.66 4.02 -52.88
CA VAL A 195 -3.99 5.11 -52.15
C VAL A 195 -4.63 6.43 -52.63
N PRO A 196 -5.27 7.22 -51.75
CA PRO A 196 -5.99 8.40 -52.17
C PRO A 196 -5.04 9.37 -52.87
N SER A 197 -5.37 9.75 -54.10
CA SER A 197 -4.60 10.79 -54.81
C SER A 197 -4.61 12.10 -54.00
N LEU A 198 -3.56 12.92 -54.12
CA LEU A 198 -3.46 14.24 -53.48
C LEU A 198 -4.72 15.10 -53.70
N PHE A 199 -5.36 14.99 -54.86
CA PHE A 199 -6.61 15.68 -55.17
C PHE A 199 -7.82 15.04 -54.47
N GLY A 200 -7.86 13.72 -54.36
CA GLY A 200 -8.86 12.98 -53.59
C GLY A 200 -8.87 13.38 -52.11
N LEU A 201 -7.69 13.54 -51.50
CA LEU A 201 -7.56 14.04 -50.13
C LEU A 201 -8.10 15.46 -49.96
N LEU A 202 -7.75 16.36 -50.89
CA LEU A 202 -8.27 17.74 -50.92
C LEU A 202 -9.80 17.77 -51.07
N SER A 203 -10.38 16.84 -51.85
CA SER A 203 -11.83 16.70 -51.98
C SER A 203 -12.48 16.17 -50.70
N GLN A 204 -11.83 15.26 -49.97
CA GLN A 204 -12.32 14.74 -48.68
C GLN A 204 -12.31 15.80 -47.58
N MET A 205 -11.35 16.74 -47.58
CA MET A 205 -11.37 17.89 -46.65
C MET A 205 -12.57 18.83 -46.83
N ARG A 206 -13.32 18.69 -47.94
CA ARG A 206 -14.58 19.41 -48.16
C ARG A 206 -15.76 18.78 -47.43
N ASP A 207 -15.62 17.56 -46.91
CA ASP A 207 -16.66 16.88 -46.14
C ASP A 207 -16.83 17.53 -44.75
N PRO A 208 -18.07 17.90 -44.35
CA PRO A 208 -18.33 18.49 -43.03
C PRO A 208 -17.96 17.57 -41.86
N GLN A 209 -18.06 16.25 -41.99
CA GLN A 209 -17.69 15.30 -40.93
C GLN A 209 -16.18 15.25 -40.71
N VAL A 210 -15.40 15.24 -41.80
CA VAL A 210 -13.92 15.28 -41.75
C VAL A 210 -13.45 16.57 -41.09
N ARG A 211 -14.05 17.71 -41.45
CA ARG A 211 -13.75 19.00 -40.82
C ARG A 211 -14.07 19.03 -39.32
N LEU A 212 -15.21 18.45 -38.93
CA LEU A 212 -15.62 18.38 -37.53
C LEU A 212 -14.67 17.47 -36.72
N GLY A 213 -14.24 16.35 -37.30
CA GLY A 213 -13.21 15.48 -36.72
C GLY A 213 -11.88 16.21 -36.54
N MET A 214 -11.42 16.92 -37.58
CA MET A 214 -10.17 17.69 -37.54
C MET A 214 -10.23 18.83 -36.52
N GLN A 215 -11.39 19.51 -36.38
CA GLN A 215 -11.59 20.53 -35.34
C GLN A 215 -11.47 19.93 -33.92
N ARG A 216 -12.04 18.74 -33.68
CA ARG A 216 -11.94 18.07 -32.38
C ARG A 216 -10.51 17.63 -32.08
N ALA A 217 -9.82 17.04 -33.05
CA ALA A 217 -8.43 16.62 -32.91
C ALA A 217 -7.50 17.82 -32.62
N LEU A 218 -7.67 18.92 -33.36
CA LEU A 218 -6.95 20.17 -33.11
C LEU A 218 -7.31 20.78 -31.75
N GLY A 219 -8.56 20.64 -31.31
CA GLY A 219 -9.00 21.05 -29.98
C GLY A 219 -8.31 20.28 -28.85
N MET A 220 -8.18 18.96 -28.99
CA MET A 220 -7.46 18.09 -28.05
C MET A 220 -5.95 18.42 -28.03
N LEU A 221 -5.34 18.63 -29.20
CA LEU A 221 -3.94 19.09 -29.29
C LEU A 221 -3.74 20.45 -28.61
N LYS A 222 -4.70 21.36 -28.76
CA LYS A 222 -4.67 22.66 -28.11
C LYS A 222 -4.83 22.57 -26.59
N SER A 223 -5.65 21.65 -26.07
CA SER A 223 -5.78 21.46 -24.62
C SER A 223 -4.52 20.84 -24.01
N ILE A 224 -3.85 19.92 -24.71
CA ILE A 224 -2.58 19.32 -24.27
C ILE A 224 -1.44 20.35 -24.26
N SER A 225 -1.50 21.36 -25.14
CA SER A 225 -0.53 22.46 -25.22
C SER A 225 -0.75 23.57 -24.17
N GLY A 226 -1.84 23.54 -23.40
CA GLY A 226 -2.33 24.69 -22.64
C GLY A 226 -1.82 24.87 -21.22
N ASP A 227 -1.24 23.83 -20.58
CA ASP A 227 -0.87 23.86 -19.15
C ASP A 227 0.60 23.46 -18.92
N THR A 228 1.53 24.24 -19.47
CA THR A 228 2.89 24.29 -18.91
C THR A 228 2.96 25.51 -17.99
N PRO A 229 2.96 25.38 -16.65
CA PRO A 229 3.29 26.50 -15.78
C PRO A 229 4.76 26.86 -16.05
N GLU A 230 4.97 27.91 -16.84
CA GLU A 230 6.29 28.52 -17.03
C GLU A 230 6.84 28.89 -15.66
N GLY A 231 8.09 28.49 -15.44
CA GLY A 231 8.81 28.63 -14.18
C GLY A 231 8.68 30.02 -13.56
N SER A 232 8.34 30.00 -12.28
CA SER A 232 8.49 31.11 -11.34
C SER A 232 9.90 31.68 -11.44
N THR A 233 10.03 32.77 -12.19
CA THR A 233 11.21 33.65 -12.20
C THR A 233 11.25 34.37 -10.85
N PRO A 234 12.34 34.30 -10.06
CA PRO A 234 12.41 35.03 -8.81
C PRO A 234 12.45 36.54 -9.10
N PRO A 235 11.84 37.39 -8.25
CA PRO A 235 11.80 38.82 -8.48
C PRO A 235 13.22 39.38 -8.37
N LYS A 236 13.60 40.17 -9.38
CA LYS A 236 14.81 41.00 -9.35
C LYS A 236 14.63 42.04 -8.24
N GLU A 237 15.50 42.00 -7.24
CA GLU A 237 15.70 43.11 -6.31
C GLU A 237 16.22 44.33 -7.09
N GLU A 238 15.37 45.34 -7.24
CA GLU A 238 15.80 46.69 -7.57
C GLU A 238 16.13 47.45 -6.27
N ARG A 239 17.43 47.69 -6.09
CA ARG A 239 18.11 48.77 -5.33
C ARG A 239 17.87 48.92 -3.84
#